data_AF-A0A4C1XVI5-F1
#
_entry.id   AF-A0A4C1XVI5-F1
#
_cell.length_a   1.000
_cell.length_b   1.000
_cell.length_c   1.000
_cell.angle_alpha   90.00
_cell.angle_beta   90.00
_cell.angle_gamma   90.00
#
_symmetry.space_group_name_H-M   'P 1'
#
loop_
_entity.id
_entity.type
_entity.pdbx_description
1 polymer ?
#
loop_
_entity_poly.entity_id
_entity_poly.type
_entity_poly.pdbx_seq_one_letter_code
_entity_poly.pdbx_strand_id
1 'polypeptide(L)'
;MREYGMLINTSKCVFGADNVTFLGYNISAKGAKPLEQKVESIKNFPIPKTVKELRRFLGMINFYRRFIPDAARIQAPLNALLTGSIKNSHPINIIGEALKAFNTCKDSLCHASLLAPRL
;
A
#
# COMPACT_ATOMS: atom_id res chain seq x y z
N MET A 1 23.98 -22.10 -3.42
CA MET A 1 22.55 -22.53 -3.42
C MET A 1 22.44 -24.05 -3.19
N ARG A 2 22.96 -24.90 -4.09
CA ARG A 2 22.89 -26.38 -3.92
C ARG A 2 23.74 -26.92 -2.75
N GLU A 3 24.90 -26.32 -2.48
CA GLU A 3 25.73 -26.67 -1.30
C GLU A 3 25.05 -26.40 0.05
N TYR A 4 24.03 -25.54 0.08
CA TYR A 4 23.25 -25.24 1.29
C TYR A 4 21.88 -25.94 1.28
N GLY A 5 21.66 -26.91 0.39
CA GLY A 5 20.38 -27.62 0.26
C GLY A 5 19.22 -26.78 -0.29
N MET A 6 19.47 -25.59 -0.84
CA MET A 6 18.43 -24.73 -1.42
C MET A 6 18.17 -25.09 -2.88
N LEU A 7 16.91 -25.44 -3.18
CA LEU A 7 16.41 -25.71 -4.53
C LEU A 7 15.78 -24.46 -5.13
N ILE A 8 16.14 -24.16 -6.38
CA ILE A 8 15.59 -23.04 -7.15
C ILE A 8 14.42 -23.56 -7.96
N ASN A 9 13.26 -22.90 -7.86
CA ASN A 9 12.14 -23.15 -8.75
C ASN A 9 12.33 -22.35 -10.05
N THR A 10 12.91 -23.00 -11.07
CA THR A 10 13.21 -22.39 -12.38
C THR A 10 11.97 -21.83 -13.08
N SER A 11 10.78 -22.41 -12.86
CA SER A 11 9.53 -21.92 -13.44
C SER A 11 9.09 -20.55 -12.89
N LYS A 12 9.64 -20.13 -11.74
CA LYS A 12 9.39 -18.83 -11.12
C LYS A 12 10.54 -17.84 -11.29
N CYS A 13 11.62 -18.25 -11.95
CA CYS A 13 12.77 -17.40 -12.18
C CYS A 13 12.61 -16.59 -13.47
N VAL A 14 12.92 -15.30 -13.40
CA VAL A 14 12.98 -14.39 -14.53
C VAL A 14 14.42 -13.92 -14.65
N PHE A 15 15.05 -14.15 -15.81
CA PHE A 15 16.45 -13.79 -16.07
C PHE A 15 16.53 -12.82 -17.24
N GLY A 16 17.42 -11.83 -17.15
CA GLY A 16 17.70 -10.89 -18.24
C GLY A 16 16.52 -10.02 -18.69
N ALA A 17 15.47 -9.87 -17.87
CA ALA A 17 14.32 -9.03 -18.19
C ALA A 17 14.54 -7.57 -17.78
N ASP A 18 14.07 -6.64 -18.60
CA ASP A 18 14.10 -5.19 -18.32
C ASP A 18 13.22 -4.79 -17.12
N ASN A 19 12.24 -5.64 -16.80
CA ASN A 19 11.31 -5.47 -15.71
C ASN A 19 10.95 -6.82 -15.07
N VAL A 20 10.77 -6.82 -13.75
CA VAL A 20 10.42 -8.01 -12.97
C VAL A 20 9.38 -7.66 -11.90
N THR A 21 8.41 -8.56 -11.71
CA THR A 21 7.44 -8.43 -10.61
C THR A 21 7.98 -9.10 -9.35
N PHE A 22 8.11 -8.36 -8.26
CA PHE A 22 8.61 -8.87 -7.00
C PHE A 22 7.94 -8.18 -5.81
N LEU A 23 7.45 -8.97 -4.84
CA LEU A 23 6.82 -8.49 -3.59
C LEU A 23 5.76 -7.38 -3.76
N GLY A 24 4.93 -7.48 -4.80
CA GLY A 24 3.89 -6.47 -5.05
C GLY A 24 4.37 -5.21 -5.76
N TYR A 25 5.61 -5.22 -6.24
CA TYR A 25 6.21 -4.18 -7.07
C TYR A 25 6.52 -4.68 -8.48
N ASN A 26 6.48 -3.78 -9.45
CA ASN A 26 7.19 -3.91 -10.72
C ASN A 26 8.52 -3.17 -10.58
N ILE A 27 9.63 -3.88 -10.73
CA ILE A 27 10.99 -3.37 -10.61
C ILE A 27 11.59 -3.27 -12.00
N SER A 28 12.18 -2.13 -12.34
CA SER A 28 12.86 -1.88 -13.60
C SER A 28 14.11 -1.03 -13.38
N ALA A 29 14.90 -0.78 -14.42
CA ALA A 29 16.04 0.15 -14.38
C ALA A 29 15.64 1.58 -13.92
N LYS A 30 14.37 1.96 -14.07
CA LYS A 30 13.84 3.27 -13.65
C LYS A 30 13.47 3.32 -12.16
N GLY A 31 13.52 2.20 -11.45
CA GLY A 31 13.12 2.07 -10.05
C GLY A 31 11.97 1.08 -9.85
N ALA A 32 11.39 1.10 -8.64
CA ALA A 32 10.29 0.23 -8.25
C ALA A 32 8.95 0.98 -8.22
N LYS A 33 7.90 0.36 -8.76
CA LYS A 33 6.54 0.89 -8.78
C LYS A 33 5.55 -0.13 -8.21
N PRO A 34 4.48 0.30 -7.51
CA PRO A 34 3.42 -0.61 -7.10
C PRO A 34 2.80 -1.30 -8.32
N LEU A 35 2.38 -2.55 -8.18
CA LEU A 35 1.61 -3.21 -9.23
C LEU A 35 0.27 -2.49 -9.44
N GLU A 36 -0.17 -2.38 -10.69
CA GLU A 36 -1.42 -1.71 -11.06
C GLU A 36 -2.63 -2.30 -10.33
N GLN A 37 -2.71 -3.63 -10.24
CA GLN A 37 -3.75 -4.33 -9.47
C GLN A 37 -3.80 -3.91 -7.99
N LYS A 38 -2.65 -3.59 -7.39
CA LYS A 38 -2.56 -3.14 -5.98
C LYS A 38 -3.01 -1.69 -5.84
N VAL A 39 -2.67 -0.84 -6.81
CA VAL A 39 -3.17 0.54 -6.88
C VAL A 39 -4.68 0.54 -7.05
N GLU A 40 -5.20 -0.26 -7.97
CA GLU A 40 -6.63 -0.39 -8.23
C GLU A 40 -7.40 -0.91 -7.01
N SER A 41 -6.85 -1.90 -6.29
CA SER A 41 -7.43 -2.40 -5.04
C SER A 41 -7.57 -1.31 -3.97
N ILE A 42 -6.63 -0.38 -3.90
CA ILE A 42 -6.65 0.75 -2.96
C ILE A 42 -7.61 1.84 -3.44
N LYS A 43 -7.62 2.13 -4.75
CA LYS A 43 -8.55 3.07 -5.39
C LYS A 43 -10.01 2.65 -5.24
N ASN A 44 -10.29 1.35 -5.33
CA ASN A 44 -11.64 0.79 -5.20
C ASN A 44 -11.97 0.40 -3.75
N PHE A 45 -11.08 0.65 -2.79
CA PHE A 45 -11.35 0.33 -1.40
C PHE A 45 -12.56 1.14 -0.90
N PRO A 46 -13.59 0.47 -0.34
CA PRO A 46 -14.79 1.14 0.15
C PRO A 46 -14.48 1.97 1.38
N ILE A 47 -15.33 2.95 1.70
CA ILE A 47 -15.18 3.74 2.93
C ILE A 47 -15.28 2.79 4.13
N PRO A 48 -14.24 2.68 4.98
CA PRO A 48 -14.29 1.84 6.17
C PRO A 48 -15.42 2.23 7.12
N LYS A 49 -16.21 1.23 7.53
CA LYS A 49 -17.29 1.37 8.52
C LYS A 49 -16.91 0.82 9.88
N THR A 50 -15.82 0.04 9.96
CA THR A 50 -15.33 -0.58 11.20
C THR A 50 -13.84 -0.33 11.42
N VAL A 51 -13.41 -0.38 12.69
CA VAL A 51 -11.99 -0.31 13.07
C VAL A 51 -11.15 -1.36 12.32
N LYS A 52 -11.68 -2.56 12.10
CA LYS A 52 -11.04 -3.62 11.33
C LYS A 52 -10.77 -3.20 9.89
N GLU A 53 -11.76 -2.62 9.22
CA GLU A 53 -11.64 -2.16 7.84
C GLU A 53 -10.66 -1.00 7.73
N LEU A 54 -10.65 -0.08 8.70
CA LEU A 54 -9.73 1.04 8.72
C LEU A 54 -8.28 0.59 8.95
N ARG A 55 -8.04 -0.35 9.87
CA ARG A 55 -6.73 -0.98 10.05
C ARG A 55 -6.26 -1.69 8.80
N ARG A 56 -7.16 -2.41 8.12
CA ARG A 56 -6.84 -3.05 6.83
C ARG A 56 -6.44 -2.03 5.78
N PHE A 57 -7.19 -0.94 5.65
CA PHE A 57 -6.87 0.15 4.73
C PHE A 57 -5.50 0.77 5.04
N LEU A 58 -5.27 1.18 6.28
CA LEU A 58 -4.00 1.79 6.70
C LEU A 58 -2.82 0.83 6.54
N GLY A 59 -3.01 -0.47 6.77
CA GLY A 59 -1.99 -1.49 6.50
C GLY A 59 -1.57 -1.52 5.03
N MET A 60 -2.53 -1.46 4.10
CA MET A 60 -2.23 -1.40 2.66
C MET A 60 -1.54 -0.09 2.28
N ILE A 61 -2.02 1.04 2.80
CA ILE A 61 -1.41 2.36 2.55
C ILE A 61 0.03 2.40 3.08
N ASN A 62 0.27 1.88 4.28
CA ASN A 62 1.59 1.89 4.89
C ASN A 62 2.61 1.02 4.14
N PHE A 63 2.18 -0.06 3.50
CA PHE A 63 3.04 -0.85 2.62
C PHE A 63 3.63 0.01 1.48
N TYR A 64 2.84 0.97 0.97
CA TYR A 64 3.25 1.90 -0.08
C TYR A 64 3.57 3.32 0.43
N ARG A 65 3.83 3.51 1.72
CA ARG A 65 4.05 4.85 2.32
C ARG A 65 5.12 5.69 1.62
N ARG A 66 6.14 5.04 1.02
CA ARG A 66 7.24 5.72 0.29
C ARG A 66 6.76 6.51 -0.93
N PHE A 67 5.57 6.20 -1.42
CA PHE A 67 4.91 6.82 -2.56
C PHE A 67 3.96 7.94 -2.13
N ILE A 68 3.81 8.19 -0.83
CA ILE A 68 2.84 9.16 -0.29
C ILE A 68 3.65 10.24 0.46
N PRO A 69 3.82 11.43 -0.12
CA PRO A 69 4.43 12.56 0.57
C PRO A 69 3.67 12.86 1.88
N ASP A 70 4.39 13.14 2.96
CA ASP A 70 3.80 13.40 4.28
C ASP A 70 2.80 12.33 4.74
N ALA A 71 3.01 11.05 4.41
CA ALA A 71 2.09 9.96 4.71
C ALA A 71 1.58 9.97 6.18
N ALA A 72 2.47 10.27 7.14
CA ALA A 72 2.10 10.34 8.55
C ALA A 72 1.10 11.48 8.85
N ARG A 73 1.31 12.66 8.27
CA ARG A 73 0.44 13.84 8.44
C ARG A 73 -0.92 13.58 7.80
N ILE A 74 -0.93 13.01 6.59
CA ILE A 74 -2.18 12.69 5.87
C ILE A 74 -2.98 11.62 6.62
N GLN A 75 -2.31 10.61 7.18
CA GLN A 75 -2.96 9.54 7.93
C GLN A 75 -3.34 9.93 9.36
N ALA A 76 -2.89 11.07 9.90
CA ALA A 76 -3.14 11.45 11.29
C ALA A 76 -4.64 11.49 11.66
N PRO A 77 -5.55 12.09 10.86
CA PRO A 77 -6.98 12.06 11.15
C PRO A 77 -7.57 10.65 11.15
N LEU A 78 -7.03 9.73 10.34
CA LEU A 78 -7.45 8.33 10.31
C LEU A 78 -6.94 7.55 11.52
N ASN A 79 -5.70 7.78 11.93
CA ASN A 79 -5.12 7.14 13.12
C ASN A 79 -5.81 7.60 14.41
N ALA A 80 -6.27 8.86 14.48
CA ALA A 80 -7.05 9.36 15.61
C ALA A 80 -8.35 8.56 15.84
N LEU A 81 -8.99 8.09 14.77
CA LEU A 81 -10.18 7.22 14.86
C LEU A 81 -9.87 5.81 15.42
N LEU A 82 -8.60 5.42 15.46
CA LEU A 82 -8.15 4.16 16.04
C LEU A 82 -7.74 4.30 17.51
N THR A 83 -7.50 5.52 18.00
CA THR A 83 -7.09 5.77 19.38
C THR A 83 -8.21 5.37 20.34
N GLY A 84 -7.89 4.55 21.34
CA GLY A 84 -8.87 4.01 22.30
C GLY A 84 -9.72 2.83 21.78
N SER A 85 -9.60 2.46 20.50
CA SER A 85 -10.37 1.35 19.93
C SER A 85 -9.67 -0.01 20.14
N ILE A 86 -10.11 -0.75 21.16
CA ILE A 86 -9.55 -2.07 21.48
C ILE A 86 -10.17 -3.15 20.59
N LYS A 87 -11.49 -3.09 20.33
CA LYS A 87 -12.19 -4.11 19.53
C LYS A 87 -12.21 -3.77 18.04
N ASN A 88 -11.95 -4.78 17.21
CA ASN A 88 -11.94 -4.66 15.75
C ASN A 88 -13.32 -4.32 15.16
N SER A 89 -14.41 -4.67 15.84
CA SER A 89 -15.78 -4.48 15.34
C SER A 89 -16.40 -3.13 15.73
N HIS A 90 -15.66 -2.23 16.40
CA HIS A 90 -16.22 -0.92 16.72
C HIS A 90 -16.59 -0.17 15.43
N PRO A 91 -17.80 0.39 15.35
CA PRO A 91 -18.20 1.21 14.21
C PRO A 91 -17.39 2.51 14.22
N ILE A 92 -17.02 2.98 13.03
CA ILE A 92 -16.35 4.25 12.83
C ILE A 92 -17.10 5.06 11.79
N ASN A 93 -17.09 6.37 11.94
CA ASN A 93 -17.67 7.28 10.98
C ASN A 93 -16.56 8.14 10.36
N ILE A 94 -16.27 7.89 9.09
CA ILE A 94 -15.24 8.65 8.35
C ILE A 94 -15.93 9.83 7.67
N ILE A 95 -15.88 10.99 8.32
CA ILE A 95 -16.47 12.25 7.86
C ILE A 95 -15.47 13.39 7.98
N GLY A 96 -15.76 14.51 7.32
CA GLY A 96 -14.96 15.75 7.41
C GLY A 96 -13.49 15.53 7.04
N GLU A 97 -12.59 15.86 7.97
CA GLU A 97 -11.14 15.75 7.78
C GLU A 97 -10.68 14.31 7.54
N ALA A 98 -11.29 13.32 8.20
CA ALA A 98 -10.95 11.93 8.02
C ALA A 98 -11.30 11.43 6.61
N LEU A 99 -12.43 11.89 6.05
CA LEU A 99 -12.81 11.56 4.68
C LEU A 99 -11.86 12.22 3.66
N LYS A 100 -11.46 13.46 3.91
CA LYS A 100 -10.46 14.16 3.09
C LYS A 100 -9.12 13.41 3.12
N ALA A 101 -8.67 12.99 4.31
CA ALA A 101 -7.46 12.19 4.48
C ALA A 101 -7.54 10.85 3.73
N PHE A 102 -8.69 10.15 3.83
CA PHE A 102 -8.92 8.88 3.12
C PHE A 102 -8.78 9.03 1.61
N ASN A 103 -9.42 10.03 1.02
CA ASN A 103 -9.33 10.30 -0.42
C ASN A 103 -7.93 10.73 -0.83
N THR A 104 -7.29 11.61 -0.04
CA THR A 104 -5.91 12.06 -0.31
C THR A 104 -4.92 10.90 -0.34
N CYS A 105 -5.06 9.91 0.56
CA CYS A 105 -4.25 8.69 0.53
C CYS A 105 -4.42 7.90 -0.77
N LYS A 106 -5.66 7.78 -1.27
CA LYS A 106 -5.97 7.06 -2.51
C LYS A 106 -5.39 7.79 -3.72
N ASP A 107 -5.55 9.10 -3.78
CA ASP A 107 -5.07 9.93 -4.88
C ASP A 107 -3.54 9.97 -4.92
N SER A 108 -2.88 10.12 -3.76
CA SER A 108 -1.42 10.15 -3.66
C SER A 108 -0.78 8.89 -4.25
N LEU A 109 -1.36 7.71 -3.96
CA LEU A 109 -0.85 6.46 -4.50
C LEU A 109 -1.11 6.32 -6.02
N CYS A 110 -2.23 6.85 -6.51
CA CYS A 110 -2.53 6.88 -7.94
C CYS A 110 -1.55 7.78 -8.70
N HIS A 111 -1.17 8.92 -8.13
CA HIS A 111 -0.17 9.81 -8.72
C HIS A 111 1.24 9.23 -8.62
N ALA A 112 1.56 8.54 -7.54
CA ALA A 112 2.90 8.02 -7.31
C ALA A 112 3.21 6.71 -8.06
N SER A 113 2.22 6.00 -8.61
CA SER A 113 2.49 4.96 -9.62
C SER A 113 3.17 5.55 -10.88
N LEU A 114 3.00 6.85 -11.15
CA LEU A 114 3.66 7.55 -12.25
C LEU A 114 5.13 7.83 -11.92
N LEU A 115 5.45 8.16 -10.66
CA LEU A 115 6.78 8.57 -10.19
C LEU A 115 7.50 7.40 -9.49
N ALA A 116 8.52 6.84 -10.12
CA ALA A 116 9.37 5.83 -9.48
C ALA A 116 10.34 6.53 -8.50
N PRO A 117 10.27 6.28 -7.17
CA PRO A 117 11.35 6.64 -6.28
C PRO A 117 12.58 5.81 -6.69
N ARG A 118 13.71 6.50 -6.91
CA ARG A 118 15.00 5.85 -7.10
C ARG A 118 15.28 4.98 -5.87
N LEU A 119 15.63 3.72 -6.10
CA LEU A 119 16.09 2.78 -5.06
C LEU A 119 17.47 3.20 -4.57
#